data_AF-A0A382WDU4-F1
#
_entry.id   AF-A0A382WDU4-F1
#
_cell.length_a   1.000
_cell.length_b   1.000
_cell.length_c   1.000
_cell.angle_alpha   90.00
_cell.angle_beta   90.00
_cell.angle_gamma   90.00
#
_symmetry.space_group_name_H-M   'P 1'
#
loop_
_entity.id
_entity.type
_entity.pdbx_description
1 polymer ?
#
loop_
_entity_poly.entity_id
_entity_poly.type
_entity_poly.pdbx_seq_one_letter_code
_entity_poly.pdbx_strand_id
1 'polypeptide(L)'
;MPIISTIGRRSIRVRLLIWTIYGLLAAGATTMIYPFLLMLSGSTKSSVDSPTSNMIPPFMLNEVDLYRKYVEALFNEHLEVNKNVYQSNSASFRTLELPSNPKPGLVAAWSDFLNETELPSYTYAIGHVEAPVTRGVLPSHLRAFKQQMIDRFDDDIMAMNLAMKTNFVSWNAFALRREEFQQRRNKVLDAPFNQAQ
;
A
#
# COMPACT_ATOMS: atom_id res chain seq x y z
N MET A 1 -43.67 25.14 -0.82
CA MET A 1 -44.64 25.46 -1.91
C MET A 1 -44.16 24.79 -3.19
N PRO A 2 -44.93 23.89 -3.82
CA PRO A 2 -44.51 23.27 -5.07
C PRO A 2 -44.62 24.27 -6.23
N ILE A 3 -43.52 24.47 -6.97
CA ILE A 3 -43.42 25.39 -8.12
C ILE A 3 -44.30 24.94 -9.31
N ILE A 4 -44.77 23.69 -9.32
CA ILE A 4 -45.55 23.10 -10.41
C ILE A 4 -46.91 22.65 -9.88
N SER A 5 -47.99 23.21 -10.43
CA SER A 5 -49.38 22.82 -10.16
C SER A 5 -49.59 21.32 -10.39
N THR A 6 -50.37 20.69 -9.50
CA THR A 6 -50.73 19.26 -9.57
C THR A 6 -51.45 18.87 -10.87
N ILE A 7 -52.17 19.82 -11.49
CA ILE A 7 -52.90 19.64 -12.76
C ILE A 7 -51.93 19.66 -13.96
N GLY A 8 -50.84 20.45 -13.91
CA GLY A 8 -49.86 20.57 -14.98
C GLY A 8 -48.97 19.33 -15.21
N ARG A 9 -48.77 18.49 -14.19
CA ARG A 9 -47.95 17.25 -14.25
C ARG A 9 -48.50 16.16 -15.19
N ARG A 10 -49.78 16.22 -15.57
CA ARG A 10 -50.36 15.28 -16.55
C ARG A 10 -50.04 15.65 -18.00
N SER A 11 -49.64 16.88 -18.28
CA SER A 11 -49.30 17.30 -19.65
C SER A 11 -47.99 16.65 -20.11
N ILE A 12 -47.97 16.17 -21.35
CA ILE A 12 -46.79 15.52 -21.95
C ILE A 12 -45.58 16.47 -21.98
N ARG A 13 -45.82 17.77 -22.17
CA ARG A 13 -44.78 18.82 -22.22
C ARG A 13 -44.06 18.99 -20.88
N VAL A 14 -44.83 19.01 -19.78
CA VAL A 14 -44.25 19.12 -18.42
C VAL A 14 -43.51 17.83 -18.06
N ARG A 15 -44.00 16.65 -18.45
CA ARG A 15 -43.26 15.39 -18.25
C ARG A 15 -41.93 15.38 -19.00
N LEU A 16 -41.92 15.82 -20.27
CA LEU A 16 -40.68 15.92 -21.06
C LEU A 16 -39.68 16.86 -20.40
N LEU A 17 -40.11 18.04 -19.95
CA LEU A 17 -39.26 18.97 -19.22
C LEU A 17 -38.65 18.34 -17.95
N ILE A 18 -39.47 17.64 -17.16
CA ILE A 18 -39.01 16.94 -15.95
C ILE A 18 -38.00 15.83 -16.31
N TRP A 19 -38.26 15.03 -17.35
CA TRP A 19 -37.34 14.01 -17.84
C TRP A 19 -36.02 14.61 -18.32
N THR A 20 -36.05 15.75 -19.03
CA THR A 20 -34.83 16.45 -19.45
C THR A 20 -34.03 16.95 -18.26
N ILE A 21 -34.70 17.53 -17.25
CA ILE A 21 -34.04 17.99 -16.02
C ILE A 21 -33.37 16.80 -15.31
N TYR A 22 -34.09 15.69 -15.11
CA TYR A 22 -33.50 14.50 -14.49
C TYR A 22 -32.39 13.87 -15.34
N GLY A 23 -32.53 13.88 -16.67
CA GLY A 23 -31.51 13.40 -17.59
C GLY A 23 -30.22 14.22 -17.50
N LEU A 24 -30.33 15.56 -17.50
CA LEU A 24 -29.20 16.46 -17.32
C LEU A 24 -28.55 16.32 -15.93
N LEU A 25 -29.36 16.21 -14.88
CA LEU A 25 -28.88 15.97 -13.52
C LEU A 25 -28.14 14.62 -13.40
N ALA A 26 -28.69 13.55 -13.97
CA ALA A 26 -28.07 12.23 -13.96
C ALA A 26 -26.76 12.20 -14.77
N ALA A 27 -26.73 12.88 -15.92
CA ALA A 27 -25.52 13.05 -16.71
C ALA A 27 -24.44 13.81 -15.90
N GLY A 28 -24.81 14.93 -15.29
CA GLY A 28 -23.91 15.71 -14.43
C GLY A 28 -23.34 14.89 -13.26
N ALA A 29 -24.19 14.15 -12.56
CA ALA A 29 -23.77 13.26 -11.48
C ALA A 29 -22.79 12.18 -11.99
N THR A 30 -23.10 11.52 -13.10
CA THR A 30 -22.23 10.48 -13.69
C THR A 30 -20.87 11.04 -14.10
N THR A 31 -20.85 12.24 -14.68
CA THR A 31 -19.59 12.93 -15.05
C THR A 31 -18.72 13.31 -13.85
N MET A 32 -19.29 13.46 -12.65
CA MET A 32 -18.52 13.72 -11.42
C MET A 32 -18.08 12.41 -10.73
N ILE A 33 -18.88 11.36 -10.80
CA ILE A 33 -18.54 10.05 -10.19
C ILE A 33 -17.32 9.43 -10.87
N TYR A 34 -17.22 9.51 -12.20
CA TYR A 34 -16.10 8.93 -12.94
C TYR A 34 -14.71 9.45 -12.51
N PRO A 35 -14.42 10.77 -12.50
CA PRO A 35 -13.13 11.28 -12.04
C PRO A 35 -12.90 11.00 -10.56
N PHE A 36 -13.94 10.97 -9.72
CA PHE A 36 -13.81 10.58 -8.31
C PHE A 36 -13.33 9.13 -8.16
N LEU A 37 -13.90 8.20 -8.93
CA LEU A 37 -13.45 6.80 -8.95
C LEU A 37 -12.02 6.67 -9.47
N LEU A 38 -11.64 7.47 -10.48
CA LEU A 38 -10.25 7.50 -10.94
C LEU A 38 -9.27 8.02 -9.89
N MET A 39 -9.65 9.04 -9.11
CA MET A 39 -8.83 9.54 -8.01
C MET A 39 -8.68 8.48 -6.90
N LEU A 40 -9.77 7.80 -6.56
CA LEU A 40 -9.76 6.71 -5.57
C LEU A 40 -8.90 5.53 -6.05
N SER A 41 -9.00 5.16 -7.34
CA SER A 41 -8.10 4.18 -7.96
C SER A 41 -6.65 4.64 -7.87
N GLY A 42 -6.38 5.91 -8.20
CA GLY A 42 -5.05 6.51 -8.13
C GLY A 42 -4.41 6.46 -6.74
N SER A 43 -5.18 6.67 -5.66
CA SER A 43 -4.66 6.66 -4.29
C SER A 43 -4.18 5.28 -3.81
N THR A 44 -4.64 4.21 -4.46
CA THR A 44 -4.25 2.84 -4.16
C THR A 44 -3.06 2.34 -5.00
N LYS A 45 -2.59 3.12 -5.98
CA LYS A 45 -1.52 2.71 -6.90
C LYS A 45 -0.14 2.92 -6.29
N SER A 46 0.77 2.03 -6.66
CA SER A 46 2.21 2.11 -6.38
C SER A 46 3.00 2.24 -7.68
N SER A 47 4.33 2.23 -7.58
CA SER A 47 5.23 2.23 -8.72
C SER A 47 4.96 1.07 -9.68
N VAL A 48 4.42 -0.08 -9.24
CA VAL A 48 4.01 -1.18 -10.14
C VAL A 48 2.79 -0.86 -11.00
N ASP A 49 1.84 -0.06 -10.53
CA ASP A 49 0.55 0.14 -11.22
C ASP A 49 0.39 1.54 -11.87
N SER A 50 1.32 2.45 -11.60
CA SER A 50 1.26 3.88 -11.94
C SER A 50 0.93 4.29 -13.41
N PRO A 51 1.33 3.58 -14.48
CA PRO A 51 1.11 4.01 -15.87
C PRO A 51 -0.30 3.68 -16.36
N THR A 52 -1.05 2.85 -15.64
CA THR A 52 -2.40 2.48 -16.04
C THR A 52 -3.41 3.41 -15.38
N SER A 53 -4.23 4.10 -16.17
CA SER A 53 -5.32 4.95 -15.66
C SER A 53 -6.66 4.22 -15.73
N ASN A 54 -6.73 3.06 -15.07
CA ASN A 54 -7.96 2.27 -15.02
C ASN A 54 -8.83 2.71 -13.83
N MET A 55 -10.15 2.74 -14.03
CA MET A 55 -11.14 3.03 -12.98
C MET A 55 -11.10 1.98 -11.86
N ILE A 56 -10.96 0.71 -12.23
CA ILE A 56 -10.75 -0.40 -11.30
C ILE A 56 -9.28 -0.81 -11.41
N PRO A 57 -8.48 -0.68 -10.34
CA PRO A 57 -7.11 -1.17 -10.31
C PRO A 57 -6.98 -2.66 -10.70
N PRO A 58 -6.02 -3.02 -11.58
CA PRO A 58 -5.85 -4.40 -12.06
C PRO A 58 -5.62 -5.43 -10.95
N PHE A 59 -4.93 -5.05 -9.86
CA PHE A 59 -4.67 -5.94 -8.73
C PHE A 59 -5.95 -6.47 -8.03
N MET A 60 -7.11 -5.82 -8.22
CA MET A 60 -8.38 -6.31 -7.67
C MET A 60 -9.03 -7.40 -8.53
N LEU A 61 -8.60 -7.54 -9.79
CA LEU A 61 -9.22 -8.43 -10.77
C LEU A 61 -8.27 -9.55 -11.23
N ASN A 62 -6.96 -9.30 -11.19
CA ASN A 62 -5.93 -10.19 -11.72
C ASN A 62 -4.94 -10.59 -10.61
N GLU A 63 -4.81 -11.90 -10.41
CA GLU A 63 -3.88 -12.49 -9.46
C GLU A 63 -2.41 -12.13 -9.77
N VAL A 64 -2.05 -12.01 -11.04
CA VAL A 64 -0.70 -11.61 -11.47
C VAL A 64 -0.36 -10.22 -10.95
N ASP A 65 -1.29 -9.28 -11.11
CA ASP A 65 -1.08 -7.88 -10.71
C ASP A 65 -1.14 -7.73 -9.18
N LEU A 66 -1.99 -8.53 -8.52
CA LEU A 66 -1.98 -8.64 -7.05
C LEU A 66 -0.64 -9.16 -6.53
N TYR A 67 -0.11 -10.22 -7.13
CA TYR A 67 1.17 -10.81 -6.77
C TYR A 67 2.31 -9.80 -6.95
N ARG A 68 2.38 -9.11 -8.10
CA ARG A 68 3.41 -8.09 -8.37
C ARG A 68 3.40 -6.99 -7.32
N LYS A 69 2.21 -6.50 -6.96
CA LYS A 69 2.00 -5.47 -5.94
C LYS A 69 2.37 -5.94 -4.55
N TYR A 70 2.00 -7.17 -4.21
CA TYR A 70 2.35 -7.78 -2.93
C TYR A 70 3.87 -7.94 -2.81
N VAL A 71 4.53 -8.48 -3.83
CA VAL A 71 5.99 -8.67 -3.83
C VAL A 71 6.74 -7.34 -3.80
N GLU A 72 6.29 -6.33 -4.53
CA GLU A 72 6.85 -4.97 -4.44
C GLU A 72 6.85 -4.46 -2.99
N ALA A 73 5.71 -4.58 -2.30
CA ALA A 73 5.57 -4.11 -0.92
C ALA A 73 6.34 -5.01 0.08
N LEU A 74 6.36 -6.33 -0.13
CA LEU A 74 7.10 -7.29 0.68
C LEU A 74 8.61 -6.98 0.66
N PHE A 75 9.15 -6.62 -0.52
CA PHE A 75 10.55 -6.25 -0.69
C PHE A 75 10.81 -4.75 -0.53
N ASN A 76 9.84 -3.98 -0.04
CA ASN A 76 9.99 -2.55 0.23
C ASN A 76 10.50 -1.75 -1.00
N GLU A 77 10.04 -2.13 -2.19
CA GLU A 77 10.45 -1.57 -3.49
C GLU A 77 11.93 -1.77 -3.87
N HIS A 78 12.68 -2.61 -3.15
CA HIS A 78 14.06 -2.97 -3.50
C HIS A 78 14.11 -4.12 -4.49
N LEU A 79 14.08 -3.80 -5.78
CA LEU A 79 14.10 -4.79 -6.86
C LEU A 79 15.32 -5.71 -6.82
N GLU A 80 16.51 -5.18 -6.51
CA GLU A 80 17.73 -5.97 -6.51
C GLU A 80 17.73 -7.05 -5.42
N VAL A 81 17.12 -6.77 -4.26
CA VAL A 81 16.94 -7.77 -3.19
C VAL A 81 15.97 -8.84 -3.65
N ASN A 82 14.85 -8.45 -4.28
CA ASN A 82 13.90 -9.40 -4.83
C ASN A 82 14.54 -10.34 -5.87
N LYS A 83 15.31 -9.80 -6.82
CA LYS A 83 16.04 -10.59 -7.81
C LYS A 83 16.98 -11.60 -7.16
N ASN A 84 17.73 -11.18 -6.14
CA ASN A 84 18.67 -12.06 -5.43
C ASN A 84 17.95 -13.17 -4.65
N VAL A 85 16.83 -12.85 -3.99
CA VAL A 85 16.10 -13.84 -3.16
C VAL A 85 15.30 -14.81 -4.03
N TYR A 86 14.58 -14.32 -5.03
CA TYR A 86 13.76 -15.15 -5.92
C TYR A 86 14.50 -15.67 -7.15
N GLN A 87 15.79 -15.33 -7.29
CA GLN A 87 16.60 -15.68 -8.47
C GLN A 87 15.90 -15.27 -9.78
N SER A 88 15.27 -14.10 -9.75
CA SER A 88 14.49 -13.56 -10.87
C SER A 88 15.34 -12.64 -11.74
N ASN A 89 15.14 -12.72 -13.05
CA ASN A 89 15.74 -11.82 -14.05
C ASN A 89 14.80 -10.68 -14.46
N SER A 90 13.69 -10.47 -13.75
CA SER A 90 12.72 -9.43 -14.10
C SER A 90 13.34 -8.04 -14.02
N ALA A 91 13.21 -7.25 -15.08
CA ALA A 91 13.71 -5.88 -15.14
C ALA A 91 12.98 -4.91 -14.20
N SER A 92 11.76 -5.25 -13.76
CA SER A 92 10.98 -4.49 -12.80
C SER A 92 9.98 -5.39 -12.07
N PHE A 93 9.40 -4.91 -10.97
CA PHE A 93 8.30 -5.61 -10.30
C PHE A 93 7.09 -5.83 -11.21
N ARG A 94 6.90 -5.00 -12.24
CA ARG A 94 5.80 -5.11 -13.23
C ARG A 94 5.94 -6.31 -14.16
N THR A 95 7.16 -6.80 -14.33
CA THR A 95 7.47 -7.93 -15.22
C THR A 95 7.79 -9.17 -14.40
N LEU A 96 7.40 -9.22 -13.13
CA LEU A 96 7.43 -10.45 -12.36
C LEU A 96 6.39 -11.42 -12.91
N GLU A 97 6.79 -12.68 -12.94
CA GLU A 97 5.95 -13.81 -13.29
C GLU A 97 5.56 -14.53 -12.01
N LEU A 98 4.36 -15.12 -12.01
CA LEU A 98 3.95 -15.99 -10.92
C LEU A 98 4.84 -17.25 -10.89
N PRO A 99 5.19 -17.76 -9.70
CA PRO A 99 5.88 -19.03 -9.58
C PRO A 99 5.00 -20.15 -10.16
N SER A 100 5.52 -20.85 -11.18
CA SER A 100 4.75 -21.79 -11.98
C SER A 100 4.51 -23.17 -11.34
N ASN A 101 5.16 -23.49 -10.21
CA ASN A 101 4.89 -24.70 -9.43
C ASN A 101 5.55 -24.65 -8.04
N PRO A 102 4.87 -24.14 -6.99
CA PRO A 102 5.41 -24.19 -5.64
C PRO A 102 5.54 -25.65 -5.19
N LYS A 103 6.73 -26.07 -4.75
CA LYS A 103 6.99 -27.44 -4.26
C LYS A 103 6.50 -27.55 -2.81
N PRO A 104 5.34 -28.18 -2.53
CA PRO A 104 4.72 -28.11 -1.20
C PRO A 104 5.61 -28.73 -0.11
N GLY A 105 6.36 -29.79 -0.45
CA GLY A 105 7.30 -30.41 0.48
C GLY A 105 8.44 -29.50 0.92
N LEU A 106 8.94 -28.60 0.06
CA LEU A 106 9.95 -27.62 0.46
C LEU A 106 9.34 -26.51 1.32
N VAL A 107 8.11 -26.11 1.03
CA VAL A 107 7.40 -25.11 1.84
C VAL A 107 7.15 -25.66 3.24
N ALA A 108 6.71 -26.91 3.36
CA ALA A 108 6.52 -27.58 4.65
C ALA A 108 7.86 -27.70 5.41
N ALA A 109 8.90 -28.23 4.78
CA ALA A 109 10.21 -28.36 5.41
C ALA A 109 10.81 -27.01 5.85
N TRP A 110 10.58 -25.94 5.07
CA TRP A 110 10.98 -24.60 5.45
C TRP A 110 10.19 -24.07 6.65
N SER A 111 8.87 -24.31 6.69
CA SER A 111 8.05 -23.94 7.85
C SER A 111 8.44 -24.71 9.11
N ASP A 112 8.76 -25.99 8.99
CA ASP A 112 9.21 -26.83 10.11
C ASP A 112 10.55 -26.32 10.65
N PHE A 113 11.50 -26.01 9.76
CA PHE A 113 12.79 -25.41 10.13
C PHE A 113 12.64 -24.09 10.91
N LEU A 114 11.74 -23.20 10.45
CA LEU A 114 11.46 -21.93 11.13
C LEU A 114 10.79 -22.12 12.49
N ASN A 115 10.04 -23.21 12.70
CA ASN A 115 9.42 -23.53 13.99
C ASN A 115 10.40 -24.18 14.97
N GLU A 116 11.38 -24.95 14.48
CA GLU A 116 12.36 -25.66 15.30
C GLU A 116 13.57 -24.80 15.69
N THR A 117 13.98 -23.87 14.83
CA THR A 117 15.20 -23.09 15.02
C THR A 117 14.88 -21.61 15.23
N GLU A 118 15.24 -21.09 16.39
CA GLU A 118 15.22 -19.65 16.63
C GLU A 118 16.37 -18.98 15.87
N LEU A 119 16.06 -18.42 14.70
CA LEU A 119 17.04 -17.67 13.93
C LEU A 119 17.30 -16.29 14.55
N PRO A 120 18.53 -15.77 14.47
CA PRO A 120 18.83 -14.42 14.92
C PRO A 120 17.97 -13.37 14.18
N SER A 121 17.62 -12.27 14.87
CA SER A 121 16.76 -11.21 14.33
C SER A 121 17.21 -10.66 12.98
N TYR A 122 18.52 -10.58 12.75
CA TYR A 122 19.13 -10.08 11.51
C TYR A 122 18.99 -11.01 10.29
N THR A 123 18.41 -12.21 10.47
CA THR A 123 18.07 -13.10 9.36
C THR A 123 16.74 -12.74 8.70
N TYR A 124 15.90 -11.97 9.39
CA TYR A 124 14.61 -11.53 8.90
C TYR A 124 14.66 -10.09 8.38
N ALA A 125 13.76 -9.79 7.46
CA ALA A 125 13.46 -8.43 7.06
C ALA A 125 11.95 -8.24 7.05
N ILE A 126 11.49 -7.12 7.59
CA ILE A 126 10.07 -6.80 7.63
C ILE A 126 9.68 -6.12 6.31
N GLY A 127 8.70 -6.69 5.61
CA GLY A 127 8.10 -6.05 4.43
C GLY A 127 7.11 -4.96 4.81
N HIS A 128 6.66 -4.15 3.86
CA HIS A 128 5.66 -3.08 4.07
C HIS A 128 6.07 -2.02 5.12
N VAL A 129 7.37 -1.71 5.22
CA VAL A 129 7.90 -0.70 6.16
C VAL A 129 8.46 0.53 5.47
N GLU A 130 8.81 0.44 4.19
CA GLU A 130 9.29 1.59 3.41
C GLU A 130 8.85 1.49 1.94
N ALA A 131 8.73 2.66 1.29
CA ALA A 131 8.40 2.80 -0.12
C ALA A 131 9.22 3.96 -0.72
N PRO A 132 10.52 3.76 -1.01
CA PRO A 132 11.42 4.82 -1.47
C PRO A 132 11.14 5.33 -2.89
N VAL A 133 10.50 4.52 -3.74
CA VAL A 133 10.14 4.82 -5.13
C VAL A 133 8.74 5.43 -5.20
N THR A 134 7.75 4.88 -4.48
CA THR A 134 6.38 5.40 -4.48
C THR A 134 6.23 6.59 -3.55
N ARG A 135 5.93 7.76 -4.12
CA ARG A 135 5.76 9.00 -3.34
C ARG A 135 4.41 9.05 -2.62
N GLY A 136 4.42 9.59 -1.40
CA GLY A 136 3.20 9.91 -0.65
C GLY A 136 2.45 8.70 -0.10
N VAL A 137 3.06 7.51 -0.15
CA VAL A 137 2.49 6.29 0.42
C VAL A 137 3.11 6.04 1.79
N LEU A 138 2.25 5.72 2.75
CA LEU A 138 2.65 5.21 4.06
C LEU A 138 2.35 3.70 4.08
N PRO A 139 3.37 2.83 4.00
CA PRO A 139 3.21 1.38 4.03
C PRO A 139 2.43 0.89 5.25
N SER A 140 1.77 -0.26 5.13
CA SER A 140 0.84 -0.77 6.16
C SER A 140 1.53 -1.03 7.50
N HIS A 141 2.69 -1.69 7.51
CA HIS A 141 3.41 -1.97 8.76
C HIS A 141 4.04 -0.69 9.33
N LEU A 142 4.57 0.21 8.50
CA LEU A 142 5.05 1.51 8.98
C LEU A 142 3.93 2.33 9.64
N ARG A 143 2.72 2.32 9.05
CA ARG A 143 1.54 2.99 9.62
C ARG A 143 1.16 2.39 10.97
N ALA A 144 1.10 1.06 11.06
CA ALA A 144 0.77 0.38 12.30
C ALA A 144 1.80 0.66 13.39
N PHE A 145 3.09 0.56 13.06
CA PHE A 145 4.18 0.84 14.00
C PHE A 145 4.20 2.31 14.44
N LYS A 146 3.98 3.25 13.51
CA LYS A 146 3.81 4.66 13.83
C LYS A 146 2.67 4.88 14.84
N GLN A 147 1.52 4.23 14.64
CA GLN A 147 0.39 4.34 15.57
C GLN A 147 0.75 3.80 16.96
N GLN A 148 1.40 2.63 17.02
CA GLN A 148 1.85 2.05 18.30
C GLN A 148 2.80 2.98 19.04
N MET A 149 3.68 3.69 18.33
CA MET A 149 4.61 4.64 18.93
C MET A 149 3.91 5.93 19.38
N ILE A 150 2.90 6.41 18.66
CA ILE A 150 2.05 7.53 19.10
C ILE A 150 1.35 7.17 20.40
N ASP A 151 0.72 5.99 20.45
CA ASP A 151 -0.03 5.53 21.61
C ASP A 151 0.90 5.29 22.83
N ARG A 152 2.11 4.77 22.61
CA ARG A 152 3.09 4.49 23.67
C ARG A 152 3.66 5.75 24.32
N PHE A 153 3.75 6.84 23.58
CA PHE A 153 4.38 8.10 24.03
C PHE A 153 3.37 9.25 24.14
N ASP A 154 2.07 8.95 24.18
CA ASP A 154 0.99 9.95 24.31
C ASP A 154 1.09 11.11 23.30
N ASP A 155 1.39 10.78 22.03
CA ASP A 155 1.62 11.73 20.92
C ASP A 155 2.84 12.67 21.11
N ASP A 156 3.68 12.44 22.12
CA ASP A 156 4.91 13.21 22.37
C ASP A 156 6.12 12.63 21.59
N ILE A 157 6.37 13.22 20.42
CA ILE A 157 7.52 12.89 19.57
C ILE A 157 8.87 13.14 20.27
N MET A 158 8.95 14.12 21.19
CA MET A 158 10.20 14.47 21.88
C MET A 158 10.54 13.42 22.94
N ALA A 159 9.54 12.97 23.70
CA ALA A 159 9.68 11.86 24.63
C ALA A 159 10.12 10.57 23.90
N MET A 160 9.52 10.29 22.74
CA MET A 160 9.90 9.15 21.90
C MET A 160 11.35 9.27 21.41
N ASN A 161 11.74 10.43 20.87
CA ASN A 161 13.10 10.68 20.41
C ASN A 161 14.13 10.50 21.53
N LEU A 162 13.83 10.99 22.73
CA LEU A 162 14.71 10.84 23.89
C LEU A 162 14.86 9.36 24.29
N ALA A 163 13.75 8.62 24.40
CA ALA A 163 13.74 7.23 24.83
C ALA A 163 14.40 6.29 23.79
N MET A 164 14.10 6.49 22.51
CA MET A 164 14.57 5.65 21.41
C MET A 164 15.90 6.09 20.83
N LYS A 165 16.46 7.22 21.30
CA LYS A 165 17.69 7.84 20.77
C LYS A 165 17.58 8.18 19.28
N THR A 166 16.44 8.73 18.88
CA THR A 166 16.15 9.19 17.52
C THR A 166 16.02 10.72 17.47
N ASN A 167 15.82 11.28 16.27
CA ASN A 167 15.74 12.73 16.07
C ASN A 167 14.71 13.13 15.01
N PHE A 168 13.52 12.50 15.02
CA PHE A 168 12.44 12.84 14.10
C PHE A 168 11.85 14.21 14.42
N VAL A 169 11.71 15.07 13.41
CA VAL A 169 11.15 16.43 13.58
C VAL A 169 9.65 16.40 13.90
N SER A 170 8.93 15.41 13.38
CA SER A 170 7.50 15.20 13.64
C SER A 170 7.11 13.77 13.27
N TRP A 171 5.89 13.37 13.65
CA TRP A 171 5.29 12.11 13.22
C TRP A 171 5.17 11.96 11.70
N ASN A 172 5.15 13.06 10.93
CA ASN A 172 5.17 13.00 9.46
C ASN A 172 6.56 12.69 8.89
N ALA A 173 7.62 12.99 9.64
CA ALA A 173 8.98 12.61 9.31
C ALA A 173 9.37 11.23 9.86
N PHE A 174 8.47 10.58 10.61
CA PHE A 174 8.69 9.23 11.12
C PHE A 174 8.84 8.24 9.96
N ALA A 175 9.99 7.59 9.90
CA ALA A 175 10.32 6.62 8.87
C ALA A 175 11.13 5.49 9.49
N LEU A 176 10.81 4.28 9.09
CA LEU A 176 11.66 3.12 9.32
C LEU A 176 12.39 2.83 8.02
N ARG A 177 13.68 2.53 8.11
CA ARG A 177 14.45 2.02 6.97
C ARG A 177 14.68 0.54 7.16
N ARG A 178 14.61 -0.22 6.08
CA ARG A 178 15.02 -1.62 6.09
C ARG A 178 16.51 -1.70 6.47
N GLU A 179 16.82 -2.53 7.46
CA GLU A 179 18.22 -2.82 7.78
C GLU A 179 18.82 -3.80 6.75
N GLU A 180 20.04 -3.51 6.30
CA GLU A 180 20.73 -4.34 5.30
C GLU A 180 21.90 -5.09 5.90
N PHE A 181 21.64 -6.24 6.52
CA PHE A 181 22.69 -7.04 7.16
C PHE A 181 23.61 -7.79 6.19
N GLN A 182 23.27 -7.81 4.90
CA GLN A 182 24.10 -8.43 3.85
C GLN A 182 25.36 -7.60 3.53
N GLN A 183 25.36 -6.31 3.87
CA GLN A 183 26.53 -5.45 3.63
C GLN A 183 27.51 -5.55 4.81
N ARG A 184 28.80 -5.76 4.52
CA ARG A 184 29.87 -5.84 5.52
C ARG A 184 29.97 -4.59 6.44
N ARG A 185 29.49 -3.44 5.97
CA ARG A 185 29.51 -2.18 6.74
C ARG A 185 28.46 -2.16 7.85
N ASN A 186 27.35 -2.86 7.68
CA ASN A 186 26.26 -2.83 8.64
C ASN A 186 26.48 -3.93 9.67
N LYS A 187 26.66 -3.52 10.93
CA LYS A 187 26.72 -4.43 12.08
C LYS A 187 25.36 -4.42 12.77
N VAL A 188 25.03 -5.50 13.45
CA VAL A 188 23.88 -5.54 14.35
C VAL A 188 24.09 -4.45 15.42
N LEU A 189 23.23 -3.45 15.43
CA LEU A 189 23.27 -2.34 16.38
C LEU A 189 22.34 -2.62 17.54
N ASP A 190 22.87 -2.53 18.76
CA ASP A 190 22.12 -2.77 20.00
C ASP A 190 21.45 -1.49 20.53
N ALA A 191 20.74 -0.79 19.63
CA ALA A 191 20.00 0.42 19.99
C ALA A 191 18.59 0.06 20.50
N PRO A 192 18.04 0.78 21.50
CA PRO A 192 16.67 0.53 22.01
C PRO A 192 15.60 0.55 20.92
N PHE A 193 15.78 1.40 19.90
CA PHE A 193 14.88 1.47 18.75
C PHE A 193 14.86 0.18 17.91
N ASN A 194 16.00 -0.50 17.80
CA ASN A 194 16.12 -1.74 17.02
C ASN A 194 15.58 -2.96 17.79
N GLN A 195 15.55 -2.88 19.13
CA GLN A 195 14.94 -3.91 19.98
C GLN A 195 13.41 -3.78 20.08
N ALA A 196 12.83 -2.64 19.68
CA ALA A 196 11.39 -2.38 19.74
C ALA A 196 10.62 -2.81 18.48
N GLN A 197 11.33 -3.36 17.48
CA GLN A 197 10.77 -3.94 16.25
C GLN A 197 10.23 -5.34 16.52
#